data_AF-A0A1F6FYW8-F1
#
_entry.id   AF-A0A1F6FYW8-F1
#
_cell.length_a   1.000
_cell.length_b   1.000
_cell.length_c   1.000
_cell.angle_alpha   90.00
_cell.angle_beta   90.00
_cell.angle_gamma   90.00
#
_symmetry.space_group_name_H-M   'P 1'
#
loop_
_entity.id
_entity.type
_entity.pdbx_description
1 polymer ?
#
loop_
_entity_poly.entity_id
_entity_poly.type
_entity_poly.pdbx_seq_one_letter_code
_entity_poly.pdbx_strand_id
1 'polypeptide(L)'
;MYVRVRVTPGAKKERVSRQKPDEFDIAVREPAQRNLANTRVRELIAAAFGTGVGAVRIVSGHRSPTKIISVALTTSPCLCPFRKEGQSRTQDF
;
A
#
# COMPACT_ATOMS: atom_id res chain seq x y z
N MET A 1 12.77 7.44 -0.97
CA MET A 1 12.98 6.61 -2.18
C MET A 1 11.70 6.65 -3.02
N TYR A 2 11.80 6.69 -4.35
CA TYR A 2 10.62 6.66 -5.23
C TYR A 2 10.52 5.31 -5.91
N VAL A 3 9.33 4.70 -5.86
CA VAL A 3 9.02 3.44 -6.54
C VAL A 3 7.83 3.60 -7.46
N ARG A 4 7.92 2.99 -8.64
CA ARG A 4 6.81 2.83 -9.58
C ARG A 4 6.07 1.56 -9.22
N VAL A 5 4.78 1.71 -8.95
CA VAL A 5 3.90 0.57 -8.62
C VAL A 5 2.79 0.50 -9.66
N ARG A 6 2.71 -0.64 -10.35
CA ARG A 6 1.57 -0.99 -11.20
C ARG A 6 0.58 -1.76 -10.34
N VAL A 7 -0.62 -1.21 -10.22
CA VAL A 7 -1.70 -1.77 -9.41
C VAL A 7 -2.76 -2.34 -10.34
N THR A 8 -3.02 -3.63 -10.21
CA THR A 8 -4.13 -4.32 -10.88
C THR A 8 -5.20 -4.67 -9.83
N PRO A 9 -6.22 -3.82 -9.67
CA PRO A 9 -7.31 -4.06 -8.72
C PRO A 9 -8.30 -5.09 -9.26
N GLY A 10 -9.00 -5.80 -8.36
CA GLY A 10 -10.00 -6.80 -8.74
C GLY A 10 -9.43 -8.10 -9.32
N ALA A 11 -8.18 -8.43 -9.00
CA ALA A 11 -7.57 -9.69 -9.42
C ALA A 11 -8.18 -10.88 -8.66
N LYS A 12 -8.26 -12.07 -9.29
CA LYS A 12 -8.74 -13.29 -8.61
C LYS A 12 -7.81 -13.75 -7.47
N LYS A 13 -6.52 -13.40 -7.53
CA LYS A 13 -5.49 -13.76 -6.53
C LYS A 13 -4.66 -12.52 -6.19
N GLU A 14 -4.26 -12.40 -4.93
CA GLU A 14 -3.31 -11.37 -4.50
C GLU A 14 -1.92 -11.81 -4.96
N ARG A 15 -1.18 -10.93 -5.64
CA ARG A 15 0.17 -11.21 -6.13
C ARG A 15 1.02 -9.97 -6.07
N VAL A 16 2.21 -10.09 -5.50
CA VAL A 16 3.23 -9.04 -5.50
C VAL A 16 4.42 -9.57 -6.28
N SER A 17 4.86 -8.84 -7.30
CA SER A 17 5.99 -9.21 -8.14
C SER A 17 6.91 -8.01 -8.31
N ARG A 18 8.16 -8.17 -7.90
CA ARG A 18 9.18 -7.13 -8.04
C ARG A 18 9.87 -7.31 -9.38
N GLN A 19 9.54 -6.44 -10.34
CA GLN A 19 10.14 -6.48 -11.68
C GLN A 19 11.54 -5.84 -11.68
N LYS A 20 11.72 -4.77 -10.90
CA LYS A 20 12.97 -4.03 -10.78
C LYS A 20 13.18 -3.56 -9.33
N PRO A 21 14.38 -3.06 -8.97
CA PRO A 21 14.59 -2.40 -7.68
C PRO A 21 13.54 -1.34 -7.36
N ASP A 22 13.12 -0.56 -8.38
CA ASP A 22 12.15 0.54 -8.25
C ASP A 22 10.81 0.30 -8.96
N GLU A 23 10.56 -0.89 -9.53
CA GLU A 23 9.32 -1.21 -10.24
C GLU A 23 8.65 -2.46 -9.63
N PHE A 24 7.43 -2.27 -9.13
CA PHE A 24 6.63 -3.31 -8.50
C PHE A 24 5.31 -3.48 -9.24
N ASP A 25 4.90 -4.73 -9.43
CA ASP A 25 3.60 -5.11 -9.95
C ASP A 25 2.79 -5.76 -8.83
N ILE A 26 1.65 -5.18 -8.51
CA ILE A 26 0.79 -5.58 -7.40
C ILE A 26 -0.62 -5.83 -7.93
N ALA A 27 -1.03 -7.08 -7.88
CA ALA A 27 -2.39 -7.50 -8.09
C ALA A 27 -3.07 -7.65 -6.72
N VAL A 28 -4.11 -6.86 -6.48
CA VAL A 28 -4.93 -6.95 -5.26
C VAL A 28 -6.30 -7.51 -5.61
N ARG A 29 -6.90 -8.27 -4.70
CA ARG A 29 -8.27 -8.77 -4.88
C ARG A 29 -9.29 -7.67 -4.68
N GLU A 30 -8.92 -6.68 -3.89
CA GLU A 30 -9.71 -5.56 -3.49
C GLU A 30 -10.02 -4.67 -4.71
N PRO A 31 -11.27 -4.19 -4.82
CA PRO A 31 -11.63 -3.30 -5.90
C PRO A 31 -10.92 -1.95 -5.75
N ALA A 32 -10.73 -1.24 -6.86
CA ALA A 32 -10.27 0.15 -6.87
C ALA A 32 -11.26 1.15 -6.23
N GLN A 33 -12.40 0.65 -5.75
CA GLN A 33 -13.47 1.45 -5.19
C GLN A 33 -13.16 1.83 -3.73
N ARG A 34 -13.55 3.05 -3.34
CA ARG A 34 -13.45 3.56 -1.95
C ARG A 34 -12.03 3.56 -1.36
N ASN A 35 -10.98 3.74 -2.17
CA ASN A 35 -9.57 3.71 -1.74
C ASN A 35 -9.08 2.38 -1.13
N LEU A 36 -9.85 1.29 -1.22
CA LEU A 36 -9.47 -0.01 -0.64
C LEU A 36 -8.16 -0.55 -1.25
N ALA A 37 -8.06 -0.54 -2.58
CA ALA A 37 -6.83 -0.91 -3.26
C ALA A 37 -5.63 -0.03 -2.86
N ASN A 38 -5.85 1.27 -2.63
CA ASN A 38 -4.77 2.19 -2.23
C ASN A 38 -4.25 1.85 -0.83
N THR A 39 -5.15 1.58 0.12
CA THR A 39 -4.79 1.15 1.47
C THR A 39 -4.02 -0.16 1.43
N ARG A 40 -4.52 -1.15 0.69
CA ARG A 40 -3.89 -2.46 0.59
C ARG A 40 -2.50 -2.40 -0.06
N VAL A 41 -2.35 -1.62 -1.13
CA VAL A 41 -1.06 -1.39 -1.77
C VAL A 41 -0.06 -0.75 -0.81
N ARG A 42 -0.49 0.22 0.00
CA ARG A 42 0.40 0.84 1.01
C ARG A 42 0.84 -0.16 2.07
N GLU A 43 -0.04 -1.05 2.52
CA GLU A 43 0.30 -2.12 3.46
C GLU A 43 1.31 -3.11 2.87
N LEU A 44 1.09 -3.56 1.62
CA LEU A 44 2.00 -4.50 0.95
C LEU A 44 3.39 -3.90 0.74
N ILE A 45 3.46 -2.64 0.32
CA ILE A 45 4.73 -1.91 0.20
C ILE A 45 5.38 -1.72 1.57
N ALA A 46 4.62 -1.28 2.58
CA ALA A 46 5.12 -1.11 3.93
C ALA A 46 5.74 -2.40 4.48
N ALA A 47 5.05 -3.54 4.30
CA ALA A 47 5.53 -4.86 4.69
C ALA A 47 6.78 -5.29 3.90
N ALA A 48 6.81 -5.07 2.58
CA ALA A 48 7.96 -5.43 1.75
C ALA A 48 9.24 -4.66 2.10
N PHE A 49 9.09 -3.41 2.60
CA PHE A 49 10.22 -2.57 3.01
C PHE A 49 10.45 -2.55 4.53
N GLY A 50 9.61 -3.22 5.33
CA GLY A 50 9.69 -3.19 6.80
C GLY A 50 9.42 -1.80 7.41
N THR A 51 8.65 -0.96 6.73
CA THR A 51 8.33 0.41 7.19
C THR A 51 6.87 0.51 7.66
N GLY A 52 6.52 1.60 8.34
CA GLY A 52 5.12 1.88 8.68
C GLY A 52 4.31 2.37 7.47
N VAL A 53 3.01 2.07 7.43
CA VAL A 53 2.08 2.54 6.38
C VAL A 53 2.07 4.07 6.25
N GLY A 54 2.31 4.79 7.36
CA GLY A 54 2.44 6.25 7.38
C GLY A 54 3.65 6.79 6.62
N ALA A 55 4.70 5.99 6.47
CA ALA A 55 5.92 6.36 5.74
C ALA A 55 5.78 6.15 4.21
N VAL A 56 4.71 5.49 3.77
CA VAL A 56 4.40 5.23 2.36
C VAL A 56 3.38 6.26 1.87
N ARG A 57 3.82 7.17 1.00
CA ARG A 57 2.99 8.25 0.43
C ARG A 57 2.89 8.13 -1.08
N ILE A 58 1.68 8.25 -1.62
CA ILE A 58 1.44 8.29 -3.07
C ILE A 58 1.74 9.72 -3.55
N VAL A 59 2.71 9.87 -4.44
CA VAL A 59 3.17 11.17 -4.96
C VAL A 59 2.36 11.57 -6.18
N SER A 60 2.11 10.62 -7.09
CA SER A 60 1.39 10.91 -8.34
C SER A 60 0.74 9.65 -8.91
N GLY A 61 -0.22 9.84 -9.81
CA GLY A 61 -0.96 8.74 -10.46
C GLY A 61 -2.21 8.29 -9.71
N HIS A 62 -2.85 9.15 -8.89
CA HIS A 62 -4.06 8.81 -8.14
C HIS A 62 -5.18 8.22 -9.01
N ARG A 63 -5.32 8.67 -10.27
CA ARG A 63 -6.31 8.17 -11.25
C ARG A 63 -5.79 7.11 -12.22
N SER A 64 -4.50 6.75 -12.13
CA SER A 64 -3.87 5.79 -13.03
C SER A 64 -3.54 4.49 -12.29
N PRO A 65 -3.52 3.33 -12.99
CA PRO A 65 -3.09 2.06 -12.40
C PRO A 65 -1.60 2.06 -12.07
N THR A 66 -0.80 2.85 -12.78
CA THR A 66 0.62 3.07 -12.44
C THR A 66 0.74 4.29 -11.55
N LYS A 67 1.32 4.12 -10.36
CA LYS A 67 1.50 5.16 -9.34
C LYS A 67 2.97 5.32 -8.98
N ILE A 68 3.36 6.54 -8.66
CA ILE A 68 4.66 6.82 -8.06
C ILE A 68 4.45 6.94 -6.55
N ILE A 69 5.11 6.08 -5.80
CA ILE A 69 5.04 6.04 -4.34
C ILE A 69 6.39 6.47 -3.78
N SER A 70 6.36 7.41 -2.85
CA SER A 70 7.52 7.77 -2.03
C SER A 70 7.50 6.94 -0.76
N VAL A 71 8.58 6.21 -0.53
CA VAL A 71 8.85 5.46 0.70
C VAL A 71 9.89 6.24 1.49
N ALA A 72 9.49 6.76 2.65
CA ALA A 72 10.40 7.25 3.65
C ALA A 72 10.94 6.04 4.42
N LEU A 73 12.13 5.57 4.06
CA LEU A 73 12.82 4.53 4.82
C LEU A 73 13.22 5.13 6.16
N THR A 74 12.33 5.04 7.14
CA THR A 74 12.69 5.26 8.53
C THR A 74 13.22 3.93 9.00
N THR A 75 14.52 3.71 8.90
CA THR A 75 15.18 2.63 9.60
C THR A 75 14.88 2.83 11.08
N SER A 76 13.87 2.13 11.61
CA SER A 76 13.52 2.23 13.02
C SER A 76 14.69 1.66 13.84
N PRO A 77 15.32 2.42 14.75
CA PRO A 77 15.71 1.82 16.01
C PRO A 77 14.40 1.56 16.77
N CYS A 78 14.01 0.30 16.86
CA CYS A 78 13.07 -0.27 17.84
C CYS A 78 12.20 0.75 18.62
N LEU A 79 11.01 1.10 18.11
CA LEU A 79 9.95 1.69 18.93
C LEU A 79 8.61 1.59 18.18
N CYS A 80 7.90 0.49 18.44
CA CYS A 80 6.44 0.43 18.34
C CYS A 80 5.88 1.40 19.40
N PRO A 81 4.79 2.16 19.13
CA PRO A 81 3.48 1.56 18.94
C PRO A 81 2.64 2.26 17.86
N PHE A 82 2.38 1.59 16.73
CA PHE A 82 1.43 2.08 15.74
C PHE A 82 0.00 1.79 16.22
N ARG A 83 -0.55 2.83 16.85
CA ARG A 83 -1.95 3.13 17.16
C ARG A 83 -2.93 2.43 16.19
N LYS A 84 -3.74 1.51 16.71
CA LYS A 84 -4.95 0.99 16.07
C LYS A 84 -5.94 2.14 15.89
N GLU A 85 -6.15 2.61 14.66
CA GLU A 85 -7.40 3.32 14.35
C GLU A 85 -8.54 2.29 14.30
N GLY A 86 -9.59 2.59 15.06
CA GLY A 86 -10.61 1.66 15.52
C GLY A 86 -11.39 0.98 14.41
N GLN A 87 -11.40 -0.34 14.48
CA GLN A 87 -12.54 -1.14 14.03
C GLN A 87 -13.61 -1.11 15.14
N SER A 88 -14.60 -0.26 14.98
CA SER A 88 -15.91 -0.34 15.65
C SER A 88 -16.77 0.72 14.97
N ARG A 89 -17.93 0.43 14.37
CA ARG A 89 -19.01 -0.33 14.95
C ARG A 89 -20.00 -0.66 13.83
N THR A 90 -20.39 -1.92 13.73
CA THR A 90 -21.72 -2.33 13.31
C THR A 90 -22.76 -1.54 14.08
N GLN A 91 -23.80 -1.05 13.41
CA GLN A 91 -25.13 -0.97 14.01
C GLN A 91 -26.17 -0.97 12.89
N ASP A 92 -26.78 -2.13 12.72
CA ASP A 92 -28.16 -2.33 12.30
C ASP A 92 -29.09 -1.22 12.80
N PHE A 93 -29.94 -0.72 11.91
CA PHE A 93 -31.36 -0.43 12.13
C PHE A 93 -32.10 -0.48 10.80
#